data_AF-A0A671U5J0-F1
#
_entry.id   AF-A0A671U5J0-F1
#
_cell.length_a   1.000
_cell.length_b   1.000
_cell.length_c   1.000
_cell.angle_alpha   90.00
_cell.angle_beta   90.00
_cell.angle_gamma   90.00
#
_symmetry.space_group_name_H-M   'P 1'
#
loop_
_entity.id
_entity.type
_entity.pdbx_description
1 polymer ?
#
loop_
_entity_poly.entity_id
_entity_poly.type
_entity_poly.pdbx_seq_one_letter_code
_entity_poly.pdbx_strand_id
1 'polypeptide(L)'
;MEGKTCDCRCTEEEDRNKPTYCVTDVPPWYLCIILAIQHYLTAFGGIISIPLILSEGLCLQHDSLVQSRLINTIFFVSGLCTLLQVIFGVRLPILQGGTFALLTPAMVMSSMPEWKCPAWTQNASLVNTSSPVFIEVWQSRMQTLQGSIMVASLLQVLVGFSGLIGFLMRFIGPLTIAPTISLIGLSLYDSAGAKISSHWGISAMTTALIILFSQYLRHIPIPVPAYSKAKKLHTSKFYIFQIMPILLGIAVSWLVCHLLTICDVLPSDPAHYGYLARTDVKGNVVEDASWFTLPYPGQWGMPKVSLAGVFGMMAGIICSMAESVGDYHACAKLSGSPPPPKHAINRGIGVEGVGSFLAGAFGTGNGTTSFSENVAALGITKVGSRTVILLSGVFMILMGMLGKIGAIFTTIPTPVLGGMFLIMFGVITATGISNLQSTDMNSSRNIFIFGFSMFTALVIPNWILKNPDFFKTGVKLVDQVVQILLTTHMFVGGFLGCFLDNTIPGKLKWEGVISSNCNCSARGLLTTVSHNSWACNLLFAYCFSPCLMELKTSFWAPIIVISIFKIFFRIVSYCFVSYRIVSILIVSYCIVLYRIVSYRIFVFCTH
;
A
#
# COMPACT_ATOMS: atom_id res chain seq x y z
N MET A 1 59.70 13.58 10.17
CA MET A 1 58.35 14.07 10.54
C MET A 1 57.44 13.74 9.38
N GLU A 2 56.93 12.52 9.37
CA GLU A 2 56.06 11.98 8.33
C GLU A 2 54.61 12.31 8.64
N GLY A 3 53.93 12.98 7.72
CA GLY A 3 52.48 13.12 7.72
C GLY A 3 51.85 11.78 7.36
N LYS A 4 51.19 11.13 8.32
CA LYS A 4 50.38 9.95 8.06
C LYS A 4 49.08 10.37 7.38
N THR A 5 49.02 10.13 6.08
CA THR A 5 47.77 9.92 5.35
C THR A 5 47.05 8.71 5.94
N CYS A 6 45.86 8.92 6.53
CA CYS A 6 44.95 7.84 6.87
C CYS A 6 44.33 7.31 5.57
N ASP A 7 44.94 6.25 5.04
CA ASP A 7 44.38 5.39 4.02
C ASP A 7 43.24 4.55 4.66
N CYS A 8 42.01 5.07 4.57
CA CYS A 8 40.82 4.29 4.87
C CYS A 8 40.44 3.54 3.59
N ARG A 9 40.83 2.26 3.50
CA ARG A 9 40.24 1.30 2.57
C ARG A 9 38.76 1.10 2.92
N CYS A 10 37.90 1.97 2.40
CA CYS A 10 36.47 1.72 2.28
C CYS A 10 36.24 0.84 1.05
N THR A 11 35.45 -0.21 1.23
CA THR A 11 35.18 -1.26 0.25
C THR A 11 34.51 -0.72 -1.02
N GLU A 12 34.86 -1.30 -2.17
CA GLU A 12 34.33 -0.99 -3.52
C GLU A 12 32.79 -1.15 -3.69
N GLU A 13 32.05 -1.47 -2.62
CA GLU A 13 30.58 -1.57 -2.61
C GLU A 13 29.87 -0.24 -2.30
N GLU A 14 30.50 0.71 -1.59
CA GLU A 14 29.88 2.01 -1.27
C GLU A 14 29.73 2.93 -2.48
N ASP A 15 30.61 2.80 -3.49
CA ASP A 15 30.58 3.65 -4.69
C ASP A 15 29.46 3.27 -5.68
N ARG A 16 28.97 2.02 -5.65
CA ARG A 16 27.89 1.55 -6.54
C ARG A 16 26.49 2.02 -6.12
N ASN A 17 26.34 2.53 -4.91
CA ASN A 17 25.03 2.92 -4.37
C ASN A 17 24.76 4.43 -4.33
N LYS A 18 25.73 5.26 -4.73
CA LYS A 18 25.53 6.71 -4.81
C LYS A 18 24.44 7.07 -5.83
N PRO A 19 23.50 7.97 -5.48
CA PRO A 19 22.54 8.48 -6.44
C PRO A 19 23.28 9.26 -7.54
N THR A 20 22.87 9.07 -8.80
CA THR A 20 23.36 9.83 -9.95
C THR A 20 22.92 11.30 -9.86
N TYR A 21 21.72 11.54 -9.32
CA TYR A 21 21.22 12.87 -8.98
C TYR A 21 20.72 12.84 -7.54
N CYS A 22 21.27 13.71 -6.69
CA CYS A 22 20.83 13.91 -5.33
C CYS A 22 19.53 14.73 -5.26
N VAL A 23 18.94 14.83 -4.06
CA VAL A 23 17.69 15.55 -3.75
C VAL A 23 17.65 16.99 -4.26
N THR A 24 18.79 17.68 -4.24
CA THR A 24 18.93 19.08 -4.65
C THR A 24 19.36 19.28 -6.09
N ASP A 25 19.77 18.21 -6.78
CA ASP A 25 20.34 18.32 -8.11
C ASP A 25 19.26 18.56 -9.16
N VAL A 26 19.60 19.34 -10.18
CA VAL A 26 18.71 19.64 -11.31
C VAL A 26 19.32 19.09 -12.58
N PRO A 27 18.81 17.96 -13.13
CA PRO A 27 19.25 17.46 -14.42
C PRO A 27 18.99 18.47 -15.55
N PRO A 28 19.70 18.37 -16.70
CA PRO A 28 19.37 19.13 -17.90
C PRO A 28 17.90 18.98 -18.28
N TRP A 29 17.27 20.04 -18.79
CA TRP A 29 15.81 20.12 -19.00
C TRP A 29 15.25 18.94 -19.82
N TYR A 30 15.93 18.52 -20.89
CA TYR A 30 15.49 17.40 -21.73
C TYR A 30 15.53 16.05 -20.99
N LEU A 31 16.56 15.84 -20.16
CA LEU A 31 16.70 14.63 -19.37
C LEU A 31 15.69 14.63 -18.21
N CYS A 32 15.45 15.80 -17.61
CA CYS A 32 14.45 15.98 -16.57
C CYS A 32 13.06 15.57 -17.07
N ILE A 33 12.68 15.96 -18.30
CA ILE A 33 11.41 15.53 -18.93
C ILE A 33 11.33 14.01 -19.06
N ILE A 34 12.37 13.36 -19.59
CA ILE A 34 12.40 11.91 -19.79
C ILE A 34 12.29 11.17 -18.45
N LEU A 35 13.06 11.61 -17.44
CA LEU A 35 13.04 11.03 -16.10
C LEU A 35 11.70 11.24 -15.39
N ALA A 36 11.07 12.39 -15.58
CA ALA A 36 9.76 12.69 -15.00
C ALA A 36 8.67 11.79 -15.59
N ILE A 37 8.69 11.57 -16.91
CA ILE A 37 7.82 10.61 -17.58
C ILE A 37 8.09 9.21 -17.06
N GLN A 38 9.35 8.82 -16.89
CA GLN A 38 9.70 7.52 -16.31
C GLN A 38 9.10 7.29 -14.91
N HIS A 39 9.23 8.27 -14.00
CA HIS A 39 8.65 8.14 -12.66
C HIS A 39 7.12 8.06 -12.69
N TYR A 40 6.48 8.80 -13.59
CA TYR A 40 5.04 8.70 -13.83
C TYR A 40 4.64 7.31 -14.34
N LEU A 41 5.32 6.79 -15.38
CA LEU A 41 5.04 5.49 -15.97
C LEU A 41 5.32 4.32 -15.02
N THR A 42 6.16 4.51 -14.01
CA THR A 42 6.40 3.53 -12.95
C THR A 42 5.19 3.41 -12.01
N ALA A 43 4.64 4.56 -11.57
CA ALA A 43 3.46 4.61 -10.69
C ALA A 43 2.15 4.22 -11.40
N PHE A 44 2.14 4.33 -12.72
CA PHE A 44 1.00 4.15 -13.60
C PHE A 44 0.14 2.92 -13.27
N GLY A 45 0.78 1.74 -13.19
CA GLY A 45 0.06 0.48 -12.96
C GLY A 45 -0.74 0.49 -11.67
N GLY A 46 -0.12 0.95 -10.57
CA GLY A 46 -0.79 1.05 -9.27
C GLY A 46 -1.93 2.07 -9.27
N ILE A 47 -1.71 3.25 -9.87
CA ILE A 47 -2.72 4.33 -9.89
C ILE A 47 -3.98 3.91 -10.65
N ILE A 48 -3.86 3.21 -11.79
CA ILE A 48 -5.03 2.76 -12.57
C ILE A 48 -5.71 1.54 -11.96
N SER A 49 -4.96 0.69 -11.26
CA SER A 49 -5.52 -0.50 -10.62
C SER A 49 -6.63 -0.14 -9.63
N ILE A 50 -6.45 0.93 -8.85
CA ILE A 50 -7.38 1.36 -7.81
C ILE A 50 -8.79 1.66 -8.34
N PRO A 51 -9.00 2.61 -9.28
CA PRO A 51 -10.33 2.90 -9.80
C PRO A 51 -10.94 1.70 -10.55
N LEU A 52 -10.13 0.88 -11.20
CA LEU A 52 -10.62 -0.32 -11.90
C LEU A 52 -11.11 -1.40 -10.93
N ILE A 53 -10.43 -1.60 -9.80
CA ILE A 53 -10.90 -2.50 -8.75
C ILE A 53 -12.11 -1.88 -8.06
N LEU A 54 -12.02 -0.62 -7.64
CA LEU A 54 -13.09 0.10 -6.94
C LEU A 54 -14.39 0.17 -7.75
N SER A 55 -14.31 0.18 -9.09
CA SER A 55 -15.49 0.19 -9.96
C SER A 55 -16.45 -0.97 -9.67
N GLU A 56 -15.96 -2.14 -9.29
CA GLU A 56 -16.78 -3.30 -8.95
C GLU A 56 -17.54 -3.09 -7.63
N GLY A 57 -16.90 -2.45 -6.64
CA GLY A 57 -17.53 -2.10 -5.37
C GLY A 57 -18.58 -0.98 -5.50
N LEU A 58 -18.38 -0.07 -6.46
CA LEU A 58 -19.30 1.05 -6.74
C LEU A 58 -20.44 0.67 -7.70
N CYS A 59 -20.50 -0.56 -8.19
CA CYS A 59 -21.44 -1.01 -9.23
C CYS A 59 -21.25 -0.30 -10.59
N LEU A 60 -20.02 0.10 -10.91
CA LEU A 60 -19.59 0.85 -12.10
C LEU A 60 -18.87 -0.01 -13.15
N GLN A 61 -18.77 -1.34 -12.97
CA GLN A 61 -17.98 -2.22 -13.84
C GLN A 61 -18.34 -2.16 -15.33
N HIS A 62 -19.60 -1.81 -15.65
CA HIS A 62 -20.13 -1.76 -17.02
C HIS A 62 -20.19 -0.35 -17.63
N ASP A 63 -19.88 0.70 -16.86
CA ASP A 63 -19.82 2.08 -17.34
C ASP A 63 -18.36 2.53 -17.51
N SER A 64 -17.82 2.23 -18.68
CA SER A 64 -16.45 2.55 -19.07
C SER A 64 -16.19 4.06 -19.19
N LEU A 65 -17.20 4.87 -19.51
CA LEU A 65 -17.03 6.33 -19.58
C LEU A 65 -16.82 6.91 -18.18
N VAL A 66 -17.63 6.51 -17.20
CA VAL A 66 -17.44 6.93 -15.80
C VAL A 66 -16.15 6.37 -15.21
N GLN A 67 -15.79 5.12 -15.52
CA GLN A 67 -14.47 4.56 -15.16
C GLN A 67 -13.32 5.42 -15.70
N SER A 68 -13.41 5.89 -16.95
CA SER A 68 -12.38 6.73 -17.54
C SER A 68 -12.24 8.07 -16.80
N ARG A 69 -13.36 8.66 -16.37
CA ARG A 69 -13.38 9.88 -15.56
C ARG A 69 -12.77 9.67 -14.17
N LEU A 70 -12.99 8.50 -13.56
CA LEU A 70 -12.33 8.14 -12.29
C LEU A 70 -10.81 8.01 -12.45
N ILE A 71 -10.35 7.36 -13.52
CA ILE A 71 -8.91 7.25 -13.85
C ILE A 71 -8.29 8.65 -14.04
N ASN A 72 -8.95 9.51 -14.79
CA ASN A 72 -8.49 10.89 -15.02
C ASN A 72 -8.44 11.70 -13.71
N THR A 73 -9.47 11.57 -12.88
CA THR A 73 -9.56 12.25 -11.58
C THR A 73 -8.45 11.81 -10.64
N ILE A 74 -8.16 10.50 -10.54
CA ILE A 74 -7.09 10.02 -9.66
C ILE A 74 -5.72 10.49 -10.15
N PHE A 75 -5.45 10.50 -11.46
CA PHE A 75 -4.20 11.07 -11.98
C PHE A 75 -4.05 12.55 -11.67
N PHE A 76 -5.10 13.33 -11.89
CA PHE A 76 -5.12 14.76 -11.62
C PHE A 76 -4.81 15.06 -10.15
N VAL A 77 -5.52 14.39 -9.23
CA VAL A 77 -5.34 14.62 -7.79
C VAL A 77 -3.99 14.07 -7.31
N SER A 78 -3.56 12.89 -7.77
CA SER A 78 -2.24 12.35 -7.42
C SER A 78 -1.11 13.28 -7.87
N GLY A 79 -1.25 13.94 -9.03
CA GLY A 79 -0.32 14.97 -9.48
C GLY A 79 -0.31 16.19 -8.56
N LEU A 80 -1.48 16.72 -8.17
CA LEU A 80 -1.62 17.82 -7.21
C LEU A 80 -0.99 17.48 -5.86
N CYS A 81 -1.28 16.29 -5.31
CA CYS A 81 -0.73 15.82 -4.05
C CYS A 81 0.79 15.61 -4.13
N THR A 82 1.30 15.16 -5.27
CA THR A 82 2.75 15.03 -5.49
C THR A 82 3.44 16.39 -5.41
N LEU A 83 2.87 17.43 -6.05
CA LEU A 83 3.40 18.78 -5.94
C LEU A 83 3.36 19.30 -4.50
N LEU A 84 2.23 19.12 -3.80
CA LEU A 84 2.09 19.52 -2.40
C LEU A 84 3.12 18.82 -1.51
N GLN A 85 3.33 17.52 -1.70
CA GLN A 85 4.23 16.72 -0.87
C GLN A 85 5.71 17.08 -1.06
N VAL A 86 6.12 17.36 -2.29
CA VAL A 86 7.50 17.72 -2.60
C VAL A 86 7.82 19.17 -2.23
N ILE A 87 6.84 20.10 -2.35
CA ILE A 87 7.03 21.52 -2.02
C ILE A 87 6.88 21.79 -0.51
N PHE A 88 5.77 21.32 0.07
CA PHE A 88 5.38 21.64 1.45
C PHE A 88 5.51 20.45 2.40
N GLY A 89 5.29 19.22 1.96
CA GLY A 89 5.31 18.03 2.80
C GLY A 89 6.71 17.64 3.29
N VAL A 90 7.08 16.38 3.09
CA VAL A 90 8.39 15.86 3.55
C VAL A 90 9.56 16.44 2.76
N ARG A 91 9.33 17.00 1.56
CA ARG A 91 10.35 17.56 0.65
C ARG A 91 11.41 16.54 0.21
N LEU A 92 11.02 15.29 0.06
CA LEU A 92 11.80 14.23 -0.57
C LEU A 92 11.26 13.97 -1.99
N PRO A 93 12.03 13.31 -2.89
CA PRO A 93 11.58 12.95 -4.23
C PRO A 93 10.55 11.80 -4.18
N ILE A 94 9.38 12.05 -3.59
CA ILE A 94 8.31 11.06 -3.39
C ILE A 94 7.11 11.43 -4.25
N LEU A 95 6.69 10.47 -5.06
CA LEU A 95 5.45 10.55 -5.82
C LEU A 95 4.28 10.15 -4.91
N GLN A 96 3.17 10.89 -4.99
CA GLN A 96 1.92 10.58 -4.31
C GLN A 96 0.96 9.92 -5.29
N GLY A 97 0.29 8.85 -4.86
CA GLY A 97 -0.69 8.12 -5.64
C GLY A 97 -1.87 7.66 -4.79
N GLY A 98 -2.84 6.98 -5.40
CA GLY A 98 -3.94 6.36 -4.65
C GLY A 98 -3.43 5.30 -3.68
N THR A 99 -4.11 5.11 -2.54
CA THR A 99 -3.68 4.12 -1.54
C THR A 99 -4.44 2.80 -1.62
N PHE A 100 -3.71 1.69 -1.72
CA PHE A 100 -4.30 0.36 -1.60
C PHE A 100 -4.79 0.09 -0.17
N ALA A 101 -4.27 0.81 0.83
CA ALA A 101 -4.76 0.71 2.19
C ALA A 101 -6.26 1.08 2.27
N LEU A 102 -6.74 2.06 1.49
CA LEU A 102 -8.16 2.42 1.51
C LEU A 102 -9.05 1.57 0.60
N LEU A 103 -8.45 0.72 -0.26
CA LEU A 103 -9.22 -0.14 -1.14
C LEU A 103 -9.94 -1.25 -0.34
N THR A 104 -9.26 -1.85 0.64
CA THR A 104 -9.85 -2.94 1.42
C THR A 104 -11.04 -2.50 2.28
N PRO A 105 -10.99 -1.38 3.05
CA PRO A 105 -12.15 -0.91 3.79
C PRO A 105 -13.25 -0.39 2.86
N ALA A 106 -12.92 0.19 1.70
CA ALA A 106 -13.92 0.60 0.72
C ALA A 106 -14.70 -0.59 0.15
N MET A 107 -14.02 -1.70 -0.13
CA MET A 107 -14.65 -2.94 -0.60
C MET A 107 -15.52 -3.59 0.47
N VAL A 108 -15.03 -3.65 1.70
CA VAL A 108 -15.81 -4.13 2.85
C VAL A 108 -17.05 -3.26 3.06
N MET A 109 -16.91 -1.94 2.98
CA MET A 109 -18.03 -1.01 3.10
C MET A 109 -19.08 -1.26 2.02
N SER A 110 -18.64 -1.52 0.79
CA SER A 110 -19.51 -1.83 -0.35
C SER A 110 -20.19 -3.21 -0.24
N SER A 111 -19.64 -4.12 0.57
CA SER A 111 -20.22 -5.46 0.83
C SER A 111 -21.31 -5.46 1.91
N MET A 112 -21.42 -4.38 2.69
CA MET A 112 -22.42 -4.28 3.76
C MET A 112 -23.85 -4.32 3.19
N PRO A 113 -24.84 -4.87 3.92
CA PRO A 113 -26.21 -5.04 3.39
C PRO A 113 -26.86 -3.76 2.87
N GLU A 114 -26.54 -2.62 3.47
CA GLU A 114 -27.05 -1.30 3.07
C GLU A 114 -26.47 -0.82 1.74
N TRP A 115 -25.23 -1.19 1.42
CA TRP A 115 -24.46 -0.69 0.27
C TRP A 115 -24.19 -1.76 -0.80
N LYS A 116 -24.60 -3.01 -0.56
CA LYS A 116 -24.44 -4.12 -1.50
C LYS A 116 -25.03 -3.78 -2.86
N CYS A 117 -24.28 -4.05 -3.93
CA CYS A 117 -24.78 -3.86 -5.28
C CYS A 117 -26.03 -4.72 -5.54
N PRO A 118 -27.10 -4.16 -6.14
CA PRO A 118 -28.25 -4.94 -6.57
C PRO A 118 -27.84 -6.06 -7.55
N ALA A 119 -28.51 -7.21 -7.50
CA ALA A 119 -28.13 -8.36 -8.33
C ALA A 119 -28.15 -8.04 -9.85
N TRP A 120 -29.07 -7.16 -10.28
CA TRP A 120 -29.19 -6.78 -11.69
C TRP A 120 -27.98 -5.98 -12.20
N THR A 121 -27.25 -5.24 -11.35
CA THR A 121 -26.08 -4.47 -11.79
C THR A 121 -24.90 -5.38 -12.17
N GLN A 122 -24.91 -6.64 -11.72
CA GLN A 122 -23.86 -7.60 -12.06
C GLN A 122 -23.96 -8.07 -13.51
N ASN A 123 -25.16 -8.10 -14.08
CA ASN A 123 -25.40 -8.65 -15.41
C ASN A 123 -25.38 -7.54 -16.47
N ALA A 124 -24.39 -7.57 -17.37
CA ALA A 124 -24.17 -6.51 -18.36
C ALA A 124 -25.43 -6.25 -19.22
N SER A 125 -26.17 -7.29 -19.60
CA SER A 125 -27.37 -7.18 -20.43
C SER A 125 -28.56 -6.48 -19.76
N LEU A 126 -28.55 -6.37 -18.42
CA LEU A 126 -29.61 -5.71 -17.64
C LEU A 126 -29.26 -4.27 -17.30
N VAL A 127 -28.01 -3.84 -17.51
CA VAL A 127 -27.54 -2.51 -17.15
C VAL A 127 -27.75 -1.56 -18.32
N ASN A 128 -28.60 -0.56 -18.10
CA ASN A 128 -28.67 0.61 -18.95
C ASN A 128 -27.88 1.76 -18.28
N THR A 129 -26.71 2.09 -18.83
CA THR A 129 -25.81 3.12 -18.28
C THR A 129 -26.43 4.52 -18.29
N SER A 130 -27.36 4.78 -19.20
CA SER A 130 -28.07 6.07 -19.29
C SER A 130 -29.28 6.16 -18.36
N SER A 131 -29.66 5.07 -17.68
CA SER A 131 -30.81 5.06 -16.79
C SER A 131 -30.53 5.89 -15.53
N PRO A 132 -31.45 6.77 -15.09
CA PRO A 132 -31.28 7.54 -13.86
C PRO A 132 -31.16 6.63 -12.64
N VAL A 133 -31.80 5.45 -12.66
CA VAL A 133 -31.73 4.47 -11.56
C VAL A 133 -30.31 3.90 -11.43
N PHE A 134 -29.66 3.58 -12.54
CA PHE A 134 -28.28 3.09 -12.53
C PHE A 134 -27.32 4.19 -12.03
N ILE A 135 -27.51 5.42 -12.51
CA ILE A 135 -26.72 6.57 -12.09
C ILE A 135 -26.83 6.80 -10.58
N GLU A 136 -28.05 6.80 -10.03
CA GLU A 136 -28.27 7.00 -8.60
C GLU A 136 -27.61 5.91 -7.74
N VAL A 137 -27.64 4.65 -8.19
CA VAL A 137 -27.07 3.49 -7.47
C VAL A 137 -25.57 3.68 -7.24
N TRP A 138 -24.80 3.95 -8.28
CA TRP A 138 -23.35 4.12 -8.12
C TRP A 138 -22.99 5.48 -7.51
N GLN A 139 -23.72 6.54 -7.88
CA GLN A 139 -23.44 7.89 -7.43
C GLN A 139 -23.65 8.04 -5.92
N SER A 140 -24.69 7.42 -5.36
CA SER A 140 -24.93 7.42 -3.91
C SER A 140 -23.80 6.73 -3.13
N ARG A 141 -23.29 5.60 -3.63
CA ARG A 141 -22.15 4.88 -3.03
C ARG A 141 -20.88 5.72 -3.09
N MET A 142 -20.65 6.35 -4.24
CA MET A 142 -19.49 7.19 -4.47
C MET A 142 -19.52 8.43 -3.56
N GLN A 143 -20.68 9.08 -3.38
CA GLN A 143 -20.86 10.20 -2.44
C GLN A 143 -20.59 9.79 -0.99
N THR A 144 -21.07 8.62 -0.57
CA THR A 144 -20.83 8.09 0.79
C THR A 144 -19.37 7.77 1.03
N LEU A 145 -18.70 7.16 0.05
CA LEU A 145 -17.28 6.85 0.11
C LEU A 145 -16.43 8.12 0.21
N GLN A 146 -16.72 9.12 -0.62
CA GLN A 146 -16.04 10.42 -0.62
C GLN A 146 -16.16 11.14 0.72
N GLY A 147 -17.38 11.28 1.25
CA GLY A 147 -17.59 11.95 2.52
C GLY A 147 -16.92 11.20 3.68
N SER A 148 -16.92 9.87 3.63
CA SER A 148 -16.23 9.05 4.63
C SER A 148 -14.70 9.24 4.59
N ILE A 149 -14.11 9.28 3.39
CA ILE A 149 -12.66 9.56 3.20
C ILE A 149 -12.32 10.97 3.68
N MET A 150 -13.11 11.97 3.31
CA MET A 150 -12.88 13.37 3.71
C MET A 150 -12.83 13.49 5.23
N VAL A 151 -13.84 12.98 5.94
CA VAL A 151 -13.87 13.06 7.41
C VAL A 151 -12.74 12.25 8.03
N ALA A 152 -12.47 11.04 7.53
CA ALA A 152 -11.37 10.21 8.04
C ALA A 152 -10.01 10.89 7.83
N SER A 153 -9.80 11.60 6.72
CA SER A 153 -8.54 12.30 6.41
C SER A 153 -8.26 13.49 7.32
N LEU A 154 -9.29 14.08 7.95
CA LEU A 154 -9.08 15.08 8.99
C LEU A 154 -8.28 14.52 10.17
N LEU A 155 -8.45 13.23 10.50
CA LEU A 155 -7.59 12.57 11.49
C LEU A 155 -6.12 12.63 11.07
N GLN A 156 -5.82 12.30 9.81
CA GLN A 156 -4.44 12.32 9.30
C GLN A 156 -3.84 13.72 9.33
N VAL A 157 -4.61 14.73 8.94
CA VAL A 157 -4.23 16.14 9.02
C VAL A 157 -3.90 16.54 10.46
N LEU A 158 -4.79 16.21 11.40
CA LEU A 158 -4.61 16.51 12.82
C LEU A 158 -3.39 15.78 13.40
N VAL A 159 -3.23 14.48 13.14
CA VAL A 159 -2.10 13.68 13.62
C VAL A 159 -0.77 14.17 13.04
N GLY A 160 -0.76 14.55 11.76
CA GLY A 160 0.41 15.07 11.07
C GLY A 160 0.86 16.42 11.62
N PHE A 161 -0.03 17.42 11.62
CA PHE A 161 0.33 18.79 12.04
C PHE A 161 0.43 19.01 13.55
N SER A 162 -0.24 18.20 14.38
CA SER A 162 -0.04 18.22 15.85
C SER A 162 1.31 17.66 16.29
N GLY A 163 1.99 16.96 15.39
CA GLY A 163 3.23 16.25 15.65
C GLY A 163 3.08 14.96 16.46
N LEU A 164 1.85 14.48 16.62
CA LEU A 164 1.55 13.23 17.32
C LEU A 164 2.21 12.02 16.65
N ILE A 165 2.46 12.06 15.34
CA ILE A 165 3.19 10.97 14.66
C ILE A 165 4.59 10.77 15.25
N GLY A 166 5.26 11.83 15.72
CA GLY A 166 6.57 11.71 16.39
C GLY A 166 6.51 10.94 17.71
N PHE A 167 5.35 10.93 18.37
CA PHE A 167 5.07 10.11 19.55
C PHE A 167 4.66 8.69 19.14
N LEU A 168 3.78 8.53 18.15
CA LEU A 168 3.32 7.22 17.64
C LEU A 168 4.47 6.38 17.07
N MET A 169 5.47 7.00 16.45
CA MET A 169 6.69 6.32 15.97
C MET A 169 7.48 5.62 17.09
N ARG A 170 7.23 5.91 18.37
CA ARG A 170 7.81 5.14 19.48
C ARG A 170 7.23 3.73 19.58
N PHE A 171 5.98 3.55 19.16
CA PHE A 171 5.23 2.29 19.26
C PHE A 171 5.19 1.52 17.95
N ILE A 172 5.36 2.21 16.81
CA ILE A 172 5.28 1.63 15.48
C ILE A 172 6.67 1.17 15.05
N GLY A 173 6.95 -0.13 15.22
CA GLY A 173 8.19 -0.78 14.81
C GLY A 173 8.14 -1.36 13.39
N PRO A 174 9.25 -1.91 12.84
CA PRO A 174 9.20 -2.56 11.53
C PRO A 174 8.42 -3.89 11.60
N LEU A 175 8.30 -4.48 12.81
CA LEU A 175 7.43 -5.63 13.10
C LEU A 175 5.93 -5.28 13.07
N THR A 176 5.59 -4.00 13.16
CA THR A 176 4.23 -3.50 12.93
C THR A 176 4.00 -3.19 11.45
N ILE A 177 4.96 -2.50 10.83
CA ILE A 177 4.86 -2.04 9.44
C ILE A 177 4.84 -3.24 8.47
N ALA A 178 5.70 -4.25 8.69
CA ALA A 178 5.84 -5.36 7.77
C ALA A 178 4.54 -6.18 7.59
N PRO A 179 3.85 -6.66 8.66
CA PRO A 179 2.55 -7.30 8.49
C PRO A 179 1.52 -6.38 7.84
N THR A 180 1.46 -5.10 8.26
CA THR A 180 0.49 -4.13 7.74
C THR A 180 0.58 -4.03 6.21
N ILE A 181 1.76 -3.73 5.67
CA ILE A 181 1.97 -3.57 4.21
C ILE A 181 1.83 -4.91 3.49
N SER A 182 2.36 -6.00 4.06
CA SER A 182 2.30 -7.31 3.42
C SER A 182 0.86 -7.79 3.21
N LEU A 183 -0.02 -7.49 4.17
CA LEU A 183 -1.42 -7.86 4.12
C LEU A 183 -2.25 -6.99 3.18
N ILE A 184 -1.81 -5.77 2.85
CA ILE A 184 -2.43 -4.98 1.77
C ILE A 184 -2.35 -5.77 0.46
N GLY A 185 -1.15 -6.21 0.08
CA GLY A 185 -0.95 -7.02 -1.13
C GLY A 185 -1.67 -8.37 -1.05
N LEU A 186 -1.48 -9.12 0.05
CA LEU A 186 -2.09 -10.45 0.17
C LEU A 186 -3.62 -10.40 0.15
N SER A 187 -4.27 -9.44 0.81
CA SER A 187 -5.73 -9.40 0.93
C SER A 187 -6.49 -9.15 -0.39
N LEU A 188 -5.81 -8.72 -1.45
CA LEU A 188 -6.39 -8.46 -2.77
C LEU A 188 -6.32 -9.68 -3.71
N TYR A 189 -6.01 -10.87 -3.18
CA TYR A 189 -5.90 -12.11 -3.96
C TYR A 189 -7.22 -12.49 -4.67
N ASP A 190 -8.38 -12.26 -4.04
CA ASP A 190 -9.69 -12.56 -4.62
C ASP A 190 -9.96 -11.68 -5.85
N SER A 191 -9.67 -10.38 -5.76
CA SER A 191 -9.81 -9.44 -6.89
C SER A 191 -8.88 -9.80 -8.05
N ALA A 192 -7.64 -10.20 -7.76
CA ALA A 192 -6.72 -10.69 -8.80
C ALA A 192 -7.24 -11.99 -9.44
N GLY A 193 -7.68 -12.95 -8.62
CA GLY A 193 -8.22 -14.23 -9.08
C GLY A 193 -9.42 -14.08 -9.99
N ALA A 194 -10.37 -13.19 -9.64
CA ALA A 194 -11.55 -12.90 -10.44
C ALA A 194 -11.22 -12.33 -11.83
N LYS A 195 -10.16 -11.50 -11.95
CA LYS A 195 -9.72 -10.98 -13.25
C LYS A 195 -8.91 -12.00 -14.05
N ILE A 196 -8.05 -12.78 -13.39
CA ILE A 196 -7.24 -13.81 -14.04
C ILE A 196 -8.12 -14.93 -14.61
N SER A 197 -9.17 -15.33 -13.89
CA SER A 197 -10.09 -16.40 -14.28
C SER A 197 -10.88 -16.08 -15.55
N SER A 198 -10.95 -14.81 -15.96
CA SER A 198 -11.58 -14.43 -17.24
C SER A 198 -10.86 -15.02 -18.46
N HIS A 199 -9.52 -15.13 -18.40
CA HIS A 199 -8.71 -15.87 -19.37
C HIS A 199 -7.30 -16.15 -18.82
N TRP A 200 -7.05 -17.38 -18.38
CA TRP A 200 -5.77 -17.81 -17.79
C TRP A 200 -4.59 -17.65 -18.75
N GLY A 201 -4.74 -18.00 -20.04
CA GLY A 201 -3.63 -17.95 -21.01
C GLY A 201 -3.05 -16.54 -21.20
N ILE A 202 -3.88 -15.54 -21.49
CA ILE A 202 -3.49 -14.14 -21.62
C ILE A 202 -2.96 -13.57 -20.30
N SER A 203 -3.56 -13.93 -19.16
CA SER A 203 -3.09 -13.51 -17.85
C SER A 203 -1.68 -14.05 -17.55
N ALA A 204 -1.44 -15.33 -17.83
CA ALA A 204 -0.15 -15.99 -17.70
C ALA A 204 0.89 -15.39 -18.65
N MET A 205 0.52 -15.14 -19.91
CA MET A 205 1.36 -14.46 -20.89
C MET A 205 1.77 -13.07 -20.40
N THR A 206 0.82 -12.28 -19.91
CA THR A 206 1.09 -10.93 -19.37
C THR A 206 2.05 -11.00 -18.20
N THR A 207 1.83 -11.93 -17.26
CA THR A 207 2.71 -12.18 -16.12
C THR A 207 4.12 -12.56 -16.59
N ALA A 208 4.23 -13.49 -17.54
CA ALA A 208 5.50 -13.96 -18.09
C ALA A 208 6.26 -12.84 -18.81
N LEU A 209 5.57 -11.99 -19.58
CA LEU A 209 6.18 -10.83 -20.24
C LEU A 209 6.68 -9.80 -19.22
N ILE A 210 5.91 -9.51 -18.17
CA ILE A 210 6.34 -8.59 -17.11
C ILE A 210 7.57 -9.16 -16.39
N ILE A 211 7.63 -10.47 -16.09
CA ILE A 211 8.79 -11.11 -15.48
C ILE A 211 10.00 -11.08 -16.43
N LEU A 212 9.80 -11.42 -17.70
CA LEU A 212 10.83 -11.39 -18.73
C LEU A 212 11.45 -9.99 -18.82
N PHE A 213 10.62 -8.96 -18.93
CA PHE A 213 11.07 -7.58 -19.05
C PHE A 213 11.72 -7.06 -17.76
N SER A 214 11.13 -7.32 -16.59
CA SER A 214 11.61 -6.77 -15.32
C SER A 214 12.84 -7.49 -14.75
N GLN A 215 12.98 -8.80 -14.95
CA GLN A 215 14.04 -9.60 -14.33
C GLN A 215 15.13 -10.01 -15.31
N TYR A 216 14.77 -10.47 -16.51
CA TYR A 216 15.72 -11.07 -17.44
C TYR A 216 16.30 -10.05 -18.44
N LEU A 217 15.45 -9.20 -19.04
CA LEU A 217 15.88 -8.23 -20.06
C LEU A 217 16.26 -6.85 -19.49
N ARG A 218 16.21 -6.69 -18.17
CA ARG A 218 16.43 -5.41 -17.47
C ARG A 218 17.71 -4.68 -17.88
N HIS A 219 18.80 -5.43 -18.09
CA HIS A 219 20.12 -4.86 -18.40
C HIS A 219 20.46 -4.84 -19.90
N ILE A 220 19.51 -5.18 -20.78
CA ILE A 220 19.75 -5.16 -22.22
C ILE A 220 19.56 -3.73 -22.75
N PRO A 221 20.61 -3.08 -23.26
CA PRO A 221 20.49 -1.77 -23.86
C PRO A 221 19.89 -1.89 -25.26
N ILE A 222 18.81 -1.17 -25.53
CA ILE A 222 18.30 -1.01 -26.90
C ILE A 222 19.02 0.16 -27.55
N PRO A 223 19.61 -0.02 -28.75
CA PRO A 223 20.20 1.07 -29.52
C PRO A 223 19.08 1.99 -30.03
N VAL A 224 18.98 3.20 -29.49
CA VAL A 224 18.03 4.22 -29.97
C VAL A 224 18.77 5.32 -30.73
N PRO A 225 18.26 5.78 -31.87
CA PRO A 225 18.86 6.90 -32.60
C PRO A 225 18.70 8.18 -31.77
N ALA A 226 19.82 8.76 -31.34
CA ALA A 226 19.87 10.01 -30.61
C ALA A 226 20.53 11.09 -31.46
N TYR A 227 19.96 12.29 -31.43
CA TYR A 227 20.51 13.45 -32.11
C TYR A 227 21.23 14.35 -31.11
N SER A 228 22.52 14.61 -31.33
CA SER A 228 23.29 15.57 -30.54
C SER A 228 23.95 16.58 -31.46
N LYS A 229 23.88 17.88 -31.10
CA LYS A 229 24.50 18.97 -31.88
C LYS A 229 26.00 18.74 -32.14
N ALA A 230 26.69 18.02 -31.27
CA ALA A 230 28.12 17.71 -31.41
C ALA A 230 28.41 16.46 -32.27
N LYS A 231 27.50 15.47 -32.30
CA LYS A 231 27.73 14.15 -32.96
C LYS A 231 26.72 13.81 -34.06
N LYS A 232 25.89 14.75 -34.52
CA LYS A 232 24.78 14.51 -35.46
C LYS A 232 23.92 13.31 -34.98
N LEU A 233 23.55 12.39 -35.87
CA LEU A 233 22.83 11.16 -35.55
C LEU A 233 23.81 10.12 -34.98
N HIS A 234 23.66 9.76 -33.72
CA HIS A 234 24.47 8.73 -33.07
C HIS A 234 23.58 7.77 -32.29
N THR A 235 24.01 6.53 -32.13
CA THR A 235 23.24 5.51 -31.44
C THR A 235 23.53 5.60 -29.94
N SER A 236 22.49 5.87 -29.13
CA SER A 236 22.59 5.88 -27.67
C SER A 236 22.03 4.57 -27.10
N LYS A 237 22.58 4.13 -25.96
CA LYS A 237 22.11 2.94 -25.24
C LYS A 237 20.96 3.34 -24.31
N PHE A 238 19.76 2.79 -24.52
CA PHE A 238 18.59 3.07 -23.69
C PHE A 238 18.01 1.79 -23.08
N TYR A 239 17.83 1.78 -21.75
CA TYR A 239 17.41 0.61 -20.97
C TYR A 239 15.90 0.59 -20.74
N ILE A 240 15.10 0.46 -21.81
CA ILE A 240 13.63 0.57 -21.72
C ILE A 240 13.00 -0.41 -20.72
N PHE A 241 13.53 -1.64 -20.64
CA PHE A 241 13.03 -2.70 -19.78
C PHE A 241 13.25 -2.43 -18.28
N GLN A 242 14.25 -1.62 -17.93
CA GLN A 242 14.47 -1.18 -16.55
C GLN A 242 13.48 -0.08 -16.14
N ILE A 243 13.05 0.73 -17.11
CA ILE A 243 12.29 1.96 -16.90
C ILE A 243 10.78 1.67 -16.80
N MET A 244 10.26 0.82 -17.70
CA MET A 244 8.81 0.58 -17.83
C MET A 244 8.43 -0.89 -18.11
N PRO A 245 8.95 -1.87 -17.34
CA PRO A 245 8.70 -3.28 -17.63
C PRO A 245 7.23 -3.67 -17.52
N ILE A 246 6.50 -3.13 -16.53
CA ILE A 246 5.08 -3.44 -16.30
C ILE A 246 4.24 -2.90 -17.46
N LEU A 247 4.42 -1.62 -17.81
CA LEU A 247 3.70 -0.98 -18.91
C LEU A 247 3.97 -1.67 -20.25
N LEU A 248 5.22 -2.03 -20.52
CA LEU A 248 5.58 -2.74 -21.76
C LEU A 248 4.93 -4.13 -21.80
N GLY A 249 4.91 -4.86 -20.69
CA GLY A 249 4.22 -6.13 -20.57
C GLY A 249 2.72 -6.01 -20.89
N ILE A 250 2.07 -4.99 -20.33
CA ILE A 250 0.66 -4.69 -20.62
C ILE A 250 0.47 -4.31 -22.09
N ALA A 251 1.31 -3.44 -22.65
CA ALA A 251 1.19 -2.97 -24.02
C ALA A 251 1.36 -4.12 -25.04
N VAL A 252 2.33 -5.01 -24.84
CA VAL A 252 2.53 -6.17 -25.70
C VAL A 252 1.37 -7.15 -25.57
N SER A 253 0.95 -7.48 -24.35
CA SER A 253 -0.22 -8.34 -24.14
C SER A 253 -1.49 -7.76 -24.75
N TRP A 254 -1.69 -6.46 -24.60
CA TRP A 254 -2.84 -5.75 -25.15
C TRP A 254 -2.82 -5.75 -26.68
N LEU A 255 -1.65 -5.55 -27.30
CA LEU A 255 -1.47 -5.72 -28.74
C LEU A 255 -1.80 -7.14 -29.20
N VAL A 256 -1.36 -8.16 -28.47
CA VAL A 256 -1.70 -9.56 -28.76
C VAL A 256 -3.20 -9.79 -28.65
N CYS A 257 -3.86 -9.30 -27.59
CA CYS A 257 -5.32 -9.36 -27.48
C CYS A 257 -6.01 -8.67 -28.65
N HIS A 258 -5.50 -7.54 -29.11
CA HIS A 258 -6.04 -6.82 -30.25
C HIS A 258 -5.93 -7.62 -31.55
N LEU A 259 -4.76 -8.21 -31.82
CA LEU A 259 -4.55 -9.10 -32.97
C LEU A 259 -5.47 -10.34 -32.91
N LEU A 260 -5.60 -10.96 -31.73
CA LEU A 260 -6.52 -12.09 -31.53
C LEU A 260 -8.00 -11.71 -31.70
N THR A 261 -8.35 -10.45 -31.39
CA THR A 261 -9.70 -9.91 -31.61
C THR A 261 -9.97 -9.74 -33.11
N ILE A 262 -9.05 -9.13 -33.86
CA ILE A 262 -9.22 -8.90 -35.31
C ILE A 262 -9.20 -10.21 -36.10
N CYS A 263 -8.42 -11.21 -35.66
CA CYS A 263 -8.39 -12.53 -36.28
C CYS A 263 -9.59 -13.42 -35.87
N ASP A 264 -10.56 -12.91 -35.12
CA ASP A 264 -11.74 -13.64 -34.61
C ASP A 264 -11.41 -14.96 -33.90
N VAL A 265 -10.25 -15.03 -33.25
CA VAL A 265 -9.83 -16.19 -32.44
C VAL A 265 -10.56 -16.22 -31.10
N LEU A 266 -10.90 -15.04 -30.56
CA LEU A 266 -11.60 -14.89 -29.29
C LEU A 266 -13.12 -14.92 -29.49
N PRO A 267 -13.89 -15.59 -28.62
CA PRO A 267 -15.33 -15.75 -28.80
C PRO A 267 -16.08 -14.43 -28.68
N SER A 268 -17.07 -14.23 -29.55
CA SER A 268 -17.91 -13.03 -29.58
C SER A 268 -19.11 -13.09 -28.62
N ASP A 269 -19.45 -14.28 -28.10
CA ASP A 269 -20.54 -14.46 -27.15
C ASP A 269 -20.12 -14.06 -25.72
N PRO A 270 -20.81 -13.11 -25.06
CA PRO A 270 -20.53 -12.70 -23.68
C PRO A 270 -20.53 -13.82 -22.65
N ALA A 271 -21.27 -14.91 -22.89
CA ALA A 271 -21.34 -16.05 -21.98
C ALA A 271 -20.14 -16.99 -22.09
N HIS A 272 -19.35 -16.90 -23.17
CA HIS A 272 -18.24 -17.81 -23.43
C HIS A 272 -16.94 -17.35 -22.74
N TYR A 273 -16.19 -18.33 -22.24
CA TYR A 273 -14.88 -18.09 -21.64
C TYR A 273 -13.94 -17.42 -22.65
N GLY A 274 -13.27 -16.33 -22.22
CA GLY A 274 -12.38 -15.56 -23.08
C GLY A 274 -13.00 -14.34 -23.76
N TYR A 275 -14.32 -14.13 -23.68
CA TYR A 275 -14.97 -12.92 -24.20
C TYR A 275 -14.34 -11.62 -23.66
N LEU A 276 -14.10 -11.57 -22.34
CA LEU A 276 -13.50 -10.40 -21.68
C LEU A 276 -12.02 -10.12 -22.04
N ALA A 277 -11.41 -11.00 -22.85
CA ALA A 277 -10.10 -10.78 -23.42
C ALA A 277 -10.11 -9.92 -24.68
N ARG A 278 -11.28 -9.77 -25.31
CA ARG A 278 -11.43 -8.99 -26.54
C ARG A 278 -11.25 -7.50 -26.27
N THR A 279 -10.69 -6.80 -27.26
CA THR A 279 -10.39 -5.36 -27.16
C THR A 279 -11.55 -4.46 -27.61
N ASP A 280 -12.52 -5.02 -28.33
CA ASP A 280 -13.70 -4.33 -28.87
C ASP A 280 -14.91 -4.34 -27.91
N VAL A 281 -14.83 -5.03 -26.76
CA VAL A 281 -15.91 -5.10 -25.75
C VAL A 281 -16.32 -3.73 -25.23
N LYS A 282 -15.36 -2.81 -25.12
CA LYS A 282 -15.57 -1.43 -24.65
C LYS A 282 -15.53 -0.45 -25.83
N GLY A 283 -16.00 -0.88 -27.00
CA GLY A 283 -16.04 -0.10 -28.24
C GLY A 283 -16.78 1.23 -28.06
N ASN A 284 -16.26 2.28 -28.71
CA ASN A 284 -16.73 3.68 -28.72
C ASN A 284 -16.40 4.55 -27.49
N VAL A 285 -15.87 4.00 -26.39
CA VAL A 285 -15.52 4.81 -25.20
C VAL A 285 -14.47 5.87 -25.52
N VAL A 286 -13.51 5.52 -26.38
CA VAL A 286 -12.47 6.45 -26.84
C VAL A 286 -13.06 7.53 -27.73
N GLU A 287 -14.13 7.27 -28.48
CA GLU A 287 -14.81 8.27 -29.31
C GLU A 287 -15.69 9.19 -28.45
N ASP A 288 -16.46 8.62 -27.53
CA ASP A 288 -17.40 9.32 -26.64
C ASP A 288 -16.71 10.20 -25.59
N ALA A 289 -15.51 9.84 -25.15
CA ALA A 289 -14.77 10.62 -24.18
C ALA A 289 -14.38 11.99 -24.75
N SER A 290 -14.53 13.06 -23.96
CA SER A 290 -14.08 14.38 -24.39
C SER A 290 -12.55 14.46 -24.43
N TRP A 291 -12.00 15.35 -25.25
CA TRP A 291 -10.56 15.60 -25.30
C TRP A 291 -10.02 16.19 -24.00
N PHE A 292 -10.75 17.15 -23.44
CA PHE A 292 -10.42 17.81 -22.20
C PHE A 292 -11.54 17.61 -21.18
N THR A 293 -11.19 17.11 -20.01
CA THR A 293 -12.07 17.01 -18.84
C THR A 293 -11.30 17.56 -17.65
N LEU A 294 -11.78 18.63 -17.03
CA LEU A 294 -11.18 19.14 -15.80
C LEU A 294 -11.90 18.53 -14.60
N PRO A 295 -11.25 17.67 -13.78
CA PRO A 295 -11.84 17.18 -12.55
C PRO A 295 -12.07 18.35 -11.58
N TYR A 296 -13.20 18.35 -10.88
CA TYR A 296 -13.56 19.40 -9.92
C TYR A 296 -14.14 18.81 -8.63
N PRO A 297 -14.01 19.52 -7.49
CA PRO A 297 -14.60 19.08 -6.22
C PRO A 297 -16.12 18.89 -6.33
N GLY A 298 -16.63 17.78 -5.80
CA GLY A 298 -18.06 17.47 -5.80
C GLY A 298 -18.63 17.08 -7.17
N GLN A 299 -17.80 16.66 -8.13
CA GLN A 299 -18.26 16.27 -9.48
C GLN A 299 -19.29 15.12 -9.49
N TRP A 300 -19.36 14.35 -8.40
CA TRP A 300 -20.32 13.25 -8.23
C TRP A 300 -21.52 13.63 -7.35
N GLY A 301 -21.70 14.92 -7.03
CA GLY A 301 -22.72 15.44 -6.13
C GLY A 301 -22.21 15.70 -4.71
N MET A 302 -23.11 16.08 -3.80
CA MET A 302 -22.76 16.47 -2.43
C MET A 302 -22.29 15.23 -1.62
N PRO A 303 -21.09 15.27 -0.99
CA PRO A 303 -20.58 14.16 -0.19
C PRO A 303 -21.53 13.80 0.96
N LYS A 304 -21.79 12.50 1.13
CA LYS A 304 -22.56 11.95 2.25
C LYS A 304 -21.60 11.27 3.22
N VAL A 305 -21.89 11.34 4.52
CA VAL A 305 -21.01 10.77 5.54
C VAL A 305 -21.71 9.59 6.20
N SER A 306 -21.09 8.41 6.16
CA SER A 306 -21.50 7.25 6.95
C SER A 306 -20.53 7.08 8.12
N LEU A 307 -21.04 7.04 9.36
CA LEU A 307 -20.18 6.85 10.53
C LEU A 307 -19.40 5.53 10.47
N ALA A 308 -20.04 4.44 10.07
CA ALA A 308 -19.36 3.15 9.87
C ALA A 308 -18.26 3.25 8.81
N GLY A 309 -18.54 3.93 7.69
CA GLY A 309 -17.56 4.22 6.65
C GLY A 309 -16.38 5.02 7.17
N VAL A 310 -16.61 6.09 7.95
CA VAL A 310 -15.55 6.93 8.53
C VAL A 310 -14.58 6.11 9.38
N PHE A 311 -15.09 5.28 10.31
CA PHE A 311 -14.21 4.45 11.15
C PHE A 311 -13.44 3.41 10.34
N GLY A 312 -14.06 2.82 9.31
CA GLY A 312 -13.39 1.93 8.37
C GLY A 312 -12.25 2.62 7.63
N MET A 313 -12.51 3.80 7.06
CA MET A 313 -11.51 4.57 6.34
C MET A 313 -10.41 5.11 7.27
N MET A 314 -10.72 5.43 8.53
CA MET A 314 -9.71 5.81 9.54
C MET A 314 -8.69 4.70 9.76
N ALA A 315 -9.11 3.43 9.80
CA ALA A 315 -8.19 2.31 9.94
C ALA A 315 -7.21 2.24 8.76
N GLY A 316 -7.71 2.38 7.52
CA GLY A 316 -6.84 2.41 6.35
C GLY A 316 -5.93 3.63 6.29
N ILE A 317 -6.38 4.79 6.77
CA ILE A 317 -5.54 5.98 6.91
C ILE A 317 -4.41 5.74 7.92
N ILE A 318 -4.69 5.08 9.05
CA ILE A 318 -3.65 4.74 10.03
C ILE A 318 -2.60 3.81 9.43
N CYS A 319 -3.04 2.79 8.68
CA CYS A 319 -2.15 1.91 7.94
C CYS A 319 -1.32 2.68 6.90
N SER A 320 -1.96 3.57 6.12
CA SER A 320 -1.30 4.43 5.14
C SER A 320 -0.25 5.34 5.77
N MET A 321 -0.51 5.89 6.97
CA MET A 321 0.48 6.68 7.70
C MET A 321 1.73 5.86 8.05
N ALA A 322 1.55 4.60 8.50
CA ALA A 322 2.66 3.71 8.83
C ALA A 322 3.49 3.33 7.59
N GLU A 323 2.82 3.11 6.45
CA GLU A 323 3.44 2.87 5.15
C GLU A 323 4.28 4.08 4.70
N SER A 324 3.70 5.27 4.69
CA SER A 324 4.38 6.51 4.28
C SER A 324 5.60 6.83 5.13
N VAL A 325 5.58 6.54 6.43
CA VAL A 325 6.78 6.71 7.29
C VAL A 325 7.92 5.79 6.82
N GLY A 326 7.62 4.54 6.46
CA GLY A 326 8.58 3.61 5.87
C GLY A 326 9.17 4.16 4.57
N ASP A 327 8.31 4.66 3.70
CA ASP A 327 8.71 5.26 2.41
C ASP A 327 9.57 6.51 2.57
N TYR A 328 9.31 7.36 3.57
CA TYR A 328 10.14 8.54 3.84
C TYR A 328 11.57 8.13 4.22
N HIS A 329 11.72 7.11 5.06
CA HIS A 329 13.04 6.60 5.44
C HIS A 329 13.76 5.90 4.27
N ALA A 330 13.05 5.06 3.51
CA ALA A 330 13.60 4.39 2.34
C ALA A 330 14.02 5.40 1.26
N CYS A 331 13.17 6.37 0.95
CA CYS A 331 13.44 7.42 -0.03
C CYS A 331 14.64 8.28 0.38
N ALA A 332 14.72 8.70 1.65
CA ALA A 332 15.88 9.46 2.14
C ALA A 332 17.19 8.69 1.94
N LYS A 333 17.23 7.41 2.31
CA LYS A 333 18.39 6.54 2.12
C LYS A 333 18.78 6.39 0.65
N LEU A 334 17.82 6.15 -0.24
CA LEU A 334 18.07 5.92 -1.66
C LEU A 334 18.43 7.20 -2.43
N SER A 335 17.97 8.36 -1.96
CA SER A 335 18.27 9.67 -2.55
C SER A 335 19.53 10.34 -2.00
N GLY A 336 20.26 9.67 -1.10
CA GLY A 336 21.49 10.19 -0.48
C GLY A 336 21.24 11.28 0.56
N SER A 337 20.02 11.40 1.08
CA SER A 337 19.65 12.35 2.13
C SER A 337 19.81 11.72 3.52
N PRO A 338 20.16 12.50 4.56
CA PRO A 338 20.06 12.03 5.94
C PRO A 338 18.62 11.61 6.28
N PRO A 339 18.44 10.75 7.30
CA PRO A 339 17.11 10.33 7.73
C PRO A 339 16.25 11.55 8.09
N PRO A 340 14.98 11.57 7.67
CA PRO A 340 14.13 12.74 7.82
C PRO A 340 13.89 13.03 9.31
N PRO A 341 14.06 14.29 9.76
CA PRO A 341 13.77 14.66 11.13
C PRO A 341 12.26 14.57 11.42
N LYS A 342 11.90 14.42 12.70
CA LYS A 342 10.49 14.26 13.14
C LYS A 342 9.58 15.33 12.54
N HIS A 343 9.97 16.61 12.60
CA HIS A 343 9.16 17.71 12.06
C HIS A 343 8.88 17.57 10.54
N ALA A 344 9.80 16.96 9.77
CA ALA A 344 9.62 16.74 8.33
C ALA A 344 8.64 15.59 8.08
N ILE A 345 8.70 14.52 8.89
CA ILE A 345 7.73 13.42 8.87
C ILE A 345 6.34 13.91 9.24
N ASN A 346 6.24 14.69 10.33
CA ASN A 346 4.98 15.29 10.80
C ASN A 346 4.31 16.12 9.69
N ARG A 347 5.09 17.01 9.06
CA ARG A 347 4.64 17.82 7.93
C ARG A 347 4.28 16.97 6.71
N GLY A 348 5.05 15.93 6.41
CA GLY A 348 4.77 14.97 5.33
C GLY A 348 3.42 14.29 5.51
N ILE A 349 3.16 13.72 6.68
CA ILE A 349 1.88 13.06 6.99
C ILE A 349 0.72 14.06 7.00
N GLY A 350 0.95 15.28 7.52
CA GLY A 350 -0.08 16.33 7.53
C GLY A 350 -0.50 16.74 6.11
N VAL A 351 0.47 16.95 5.22
CA VAL A 351 0.22 17.29 3.81
C VAL A 351 -0.39 16.12 3.04
N GLU A 352 0.02 14.88 3.34
CA GLU A 352 -0.61 13.68 2.80
C GLU A 352 -2.08 13.55 3.24
N GLY A 353 -2.40 13.90 4.49
CA GLY A 353 -3.78 14.00 4.97
C GLY A 353 -4.60 15.06 4.22
N VAL A 354 -4.01 16.23 3.93
CA VAL A 354 -4.64 17.25 3.08
C VAL A 354 -4.86 16.70 1.67
N GLY A 355 -3.89 15.95 1.13
CA GLY A 355 -4.02 15.27 -0.15
C GLY A 355 -5.16 14.26 -0.18
N SER A 356 -5.30 13.43 0.87
CA SER A 356 -6.40 12.49 1.02
C SER A 356 -7.77 13.19 1.14
N PHE A 357 -7.82 14.33 1.83
CA PHE A 357 -9.02 15.18 1.89
C PHE A 357 -9.40 15.69 0.50
N LEU A 358 -8.42 16.21 -0.25
CA LEU A 358 -8.62 16.67 -1.62
C LEU A 358 -9.07 15.53 -2.54
N ALA A 359 -8.51 14.34 -2.40
CA ALA A 359 -8.91 13.16 -3.16
C ALA A 359 -10.36 12.74 -2.89
N GLY A 360 -10.78 12.78 -1.62
CA GLY A 360 -12.19 12.65 -1.25
C GLY A 360 -13.06 13.74 -1.88
N ALA A 361 -12.64 15.01 -1.81
CA ALA A 361 -13.40 16.15 -2.31
C ALA A 361 -13.56 16.16 -3.84
N PHE A 362 -12.49 15.90 -4.60
CA PHE A 362 -12.52 15.73 -6.05
C PHE A 362 -13.18 14.43 -6.48
N GLY A 363 -13.34 13.49 -5.56
CA GLY A 363 -14.05 12.26 -5.82
C GLY A 363 -13.26 11.26 -6.63
N THR A 364 -12.03 10.98 -6.22
CA THR A 364 -11.24 9.84 -6.73
C THR A 364 -11.78 8.50 -6.23
N GLY A 365 -12.57 8.51 -5.14
CA GLY A 365 -13.02 7.31 -4.43
C GLY A 365 -11.94 6.67 -3.57
N ASN A 366 -10.78 7.33 -3.41
CA ASN A 366 -9.65 6.85 -2.63
C ASN A 366 -8.93 8.05 -1.95
N GLY A 367 -8.02 7.78 -1.02
CA GLY A 367 -7.09 8.78 -0.47
C GLY A 367 -5.76 8.76 -1.23
N THR A 368 -4.79 9.53 -0.72
CA THR A 368 -3.44 9.57 -1.28
C THR A 368 -2.40 9.07 -0.29
N THR A 369 -1.37 8.41 -0.80
CA THR A 369 -0.22 7.93 -0.03
C THR A 369 1.06 8.07 -0.83
N SER A 370 2.19 7.90 -0.15
CA SER A 370 3.51 7.77 -0.77
C SER A 370 3.59 6.48 -1.58
N PHE A 371 4.10 6.55 -2.80
CA PHE A 371 4.14 5.40 -3.70
C PHE A 371 5.44 4.60 -3.51
N SER A 372 5.36 3.46 -2.82
CA SER A 372 6.51 2.60 -2.51
C SER A 372 7.17 2.03 -3.77
N GLU A 373 6.43 1.81 -4.87
CA GLU A 373 6.99 1.36 -6.14
C GLU A 373 7.92 2.41 -6.74
N ASN A 374 7.57 3.69 -6.62
CA ASN A 374 8.43 4.78 -7.06
C ASN A 374 9.67 4.89 -6.18
N VAL A 375 9.53 4.69 -4.87
CA VAL A 375 10.67 4.64 -3.94
C VAL A 375 11.60 3.47 -4.28
N ALA A 376 11.05 2.29 -4.59
CA ALA A 376 11.83 1.13 -5.06
C ALA A 376 12.55 1.43 -6.39
N ALA A 377 11.86 2.10 -7.32
CA ALA A 377 12.45 2.51 -8.59
C ALA A 377 13.56 3.57 -8.42
N LEU A 378 13.52 4.44 -7.41
CA LEU A 378 14.65 5.34 -7.09
C LEU A 378 15.94 4.55 -6.79
N GLY A 379 15.83 3.41 -6.10
CA GLY A 379 16.98 2.58 -5.78
C GLY A 379 17.67 1.98 -7.00
N ILE A 380 16.90 1.82 -8.08
CA ILE A 380 17.32 1.27 -9.38
C ILE A 380 17.81 2.37 -10.33
N THR A 381 17.06 3.45 -10.44
CA THR A 381 17.30 4.55 -11.38
C THR A 381 18.36 5.51 -10.88
N LYS A 382 18.61 5.53 -9.57
CA LYS A 382 19.56 6.43 -8.90
C LYS A 382 19.27 7.91 -9.15
N VAL A 383 18.03 8.26 -9.49
CA VAL A 383 17.61 9.64 -9.78
C VAL A 383 16.78 10.16 -8.61
N GLY A 384 17.43 10.73 -7.60
CA GLY A 384 16.81 11.30 -6.40
C GLY A 384 16.38 12.76 -6.53
N SER A 385 16.34 13.36 -7.73
CA SER A 385 16.06 14.79 -7.91
C SER A 385 14.60 15.15 -7.62
N ARG A 386 14.37 16.16 -6.78
CA ARG A 386 13.02 16.69 -6.52
C ARG A 386 12.38 17.34 -7.73
N THR A 387 13.17 18.02 -8.56
CA THR A 387 12.68 18.71 -9.77
C THR A 387 12.08 17.71 -10.76
N VAL A 388 12.67 16.53 -10.86
CA VAL A 388 12.14 15.44 -11.69
C VAL A 388 10.75 15.00 -11.20
N ILE A 389 10.58 14.83 -9.88
CA ILE A 389 9.29 14.42 -9.29
C ILE A 389 8.25 15.54 -9.37
N LEU A 390 8.64 16.80 -9.20
CA LEU A 390 7.75 17.95 -9.43
C LEU A 390 7.22 17.96 -10.87
N LEU A 391 8.11 17.78 -11.84
CA LEU A 391 7.73 17.71 -13.24
C LEU A 391 6.85 16.48 -13.52
N SER A 392 7.08 15.35 -12.83
CA SER A 392 6.23 14.17 -12.90
C SER A 392 4.81 14.48 -12.41
N GLY A 393 4.67 15.22 -11.30
CA GLY A 393 3.37 15.70 -10.79
C GLY A 393 2.65 16.62 -11.78
N VAL A 394 3.37 17.52 -12.46
CA VAL A 394 2.79 18.34 -13.55
C VAL A 394 2.31 17.47 -14.71
N PHE A 395 3.09 16.48 -15.14
CA PHE A 395 2.66 15.56 -16.19
C PHE A 395 1.41 14.78 -15.78
N MET A 396 1.31 14.32 -14.53
CA MET A 396 0.12 13.63 -14.03
C MET A 396 -1.13 14.52 -14.06
N ILE A 397 -1.00 15.80 -13.71
CA ILE A 397 -2.10 16.79 -13.84
C ILE A 397 -2.53 16.91 -15.31
N LEU A 398 -1.58 17.09 -16.22
CA LEU A 398 -1.87 17.23 -17.65
C LEU A 398 -2.54 15.97 -18.22
N MET A 399 -2.02 14.78 -17.89
CA MET A 399 -2.60 13.50 -18.32
C MET A 399 -4.00 13.29 -17.73
N GLY A 400 -4.23 13.68 -16.47
CA GLY A 400 -5.54 13.63 -15.84
C GLY A 400 -6.56 14.60 -16.44
N MET A 401 -6.12 15.67 -17.11
CA MET A 401 -7.01 16.58 -17.84
C MET A 401 -7.40 16.07 -19.24
N LEU A 402 -6.65 15.11 -19.79
CA LEU A 402 -6.86 14.57 -21.12
C LEU A 402 -7.84 13.40 -21.07
N GLY A 403 -9.11 13.67 -21.34
CA GLY A 403 -10.22 12.71 -21.17
C GLY A 403 -10.01 11.39 -21.91
N LYS A 404 -9.47 11.47 -23.14
CA LYS A 404 -9.14 10.33 -24.00
C LYS A 404 -8.11 9.38 -23.38
N ILE A 405 -7.20 9.88 -22.55
CA ILE A 405 -6.16 9.06 -21.92
C ILE A 405 -6.78 8.07 -20.94
N GLY A 406 -7.67 8.55 -20.06
CA GLY A 406 -8.47 7.66 -19.19
C GLY A 406 -9.28 6.65 -20.00
N ALA A 407 -9.88 7.07 -21.13
CA ALA A 407 -10.68 6.19 -21.98
C ALA A 407 -9.85 5.04 -22.55
N ILE A 408 -8.67 5.34 -23.11
CA ILE A 408 -7.70 4.35 -23.59
C ILE A 408 -7.40 3.32 -22.51
N PHE A 409 -7.17 3.73 -21.25
CA PHE A 409 -6.85 2.78 -20.19
C PHE A 409 -8.02 1.92 -19.73
N THR A 410 -9.26 2.37 -19.89
CA THR A 410 -10.41 1.50 -19.63
C THR A 410 -10.52 0.35 -20.62
N THR A 411 -9.98 0.48 -21.83
CA THR A 411 -10.02 -0.55 -22.87
C THR A 411 -9.01 -1.69 -22.67
N ILE A 412 -8.15 -1.61 -21.64
CA ILE A 412 -7.27 -2.71 -21.28
C ILE A 412 -8.13 -3.94 -20.92
N PRO A 413 -7.92 -5.10 -21.59
CA PRO A 413 -8.70 -6.29 -21.31
C PRO A 413 -8.54 -6.77 -19.86
N THR A 414 -9.63 -7.28 -19.29
CA THR A 414 -9.67 -7.80 -17.91
C THR A 414 -8.57 -8.83 -17.59
N PRO A 415 -8.26 -9.82 -18.44
CA PRO A 415 -7.20 -10.79 -18.13
C PRO A 415 -5.79 -10.16 -18.13
N VAL A 416 -5.55 -9.11 -18.93
CA VAL A 416 -4.26 -8.38 -18.91
C VAL A 416 -4.07 -7.67 -17.56
N LEU A 417 -5.14 -7.04 -17.05
CA LEU A 417 -5.13 -6.46 -15.70
C LEU A 417 -4.91 -7.54 -14.63
N GLY A 418 -5.52 -8.72 -14.77
CA GLY A 418 -5.30 -9.85 -13.88
C GLY A 418 -3.83 -10.28 -13.80
N GLY A 419 -3.16 -10.43 -14.94
CA GLY A 419 -1.72 -10.73 -14.97
C GLY A 419 -0.84 -9.65 -14.35
N MET A 420 -1.19 -8.37 -14.55
CA MET A 420 -0.52 -7.26 -13.86
C MET A 420 -0.71 -7.31 -12.34
N PHE A 421 -1.94 -7.55 -11.86
CA PHE A 421 -2.25 -7.60 -10.42
C PHE A 421 -1.49 -8.70 -9.70
N LEU A 422 -1.27 -9.85 -10.35
CA LEU A 422 -0.49 -10.94 -9.79
C LEU A 422 0.94 -10.50 -9.43
N ILE A 423 1.59 -9.73 -10.31
CA ILE A 423 2.93 -9.19 -10.05
C ILE A 423 2.87 -8.06 -9.03
N MET A 424 1.96 -7.11 -9.20
CA MET A 424 1.88 -5.91 -8.36
C MET A 424 1.61 -6.25 -6.89
N PHE A 425 0.60 -7.07 -6.61
CA PHE A 425 0.29 -7.47 -5.22
C PHE A 425 1.38 -8.34 -4.60
N GLY A 426 2.08 -9.15 -5.42
CA GLY A 426 3.26 -9.90 -4.99
C GLY A 426 4.41 -8.98 -4.57
N VAL A 427 4.71 -7.95 -5.36
CA VAL A 427 5.75 -6.95 -5.05
C VAL A 427 5.37 -6.09 -3.85
N ILE A 428 4.12 -5.67 -3.71
CA ILE A 428 3.62 -4.97 -2.51
C ILE A 428 3.83 -5.83 -1.27
N THR A 429 3.46 -7.12 -1.35
CA THR A 429 3.67 -8.08 -0.26
C THR A 429 5.15 -8.19 0.11
N ALA A 430 6.04 -8.35 -0.88
CA ALA A 430 7.47 -8.45 -0.68
C ALA A 430 8.08 -7.15 -0.10
N THR A 431 7.55 -5.98 -0.50
CA THR A 431 7.98 -4.68 0.02
C THR A 431 7.66 -4.55 1.51
N GLY A 432 6.48 -5.03 1.94
CA GLY A 432 6.16 -5.14 3.36
C GLY A 432 7.15 -6.01 4.12
N ILE A 433 7.44 -7.22 3.62
CA ILE A 433 8.42 -8.14 4.21
C ILE A 433 9.82 -7.54 4.25
N SER A 434 10.21 -6.75 3.24
CA SER A 434 11.54 -6.13 3.16
C SER A 434 11.83 -5.18 4.33
N ASN A 435 10.81 -4.59 4.96
CA ASN A 435 11.00 -3.77 6.16
C ASN A 435 11.57 -4.56 7.35
N LEU A 436 11.42 -5.89 7.36
CA LEU A 436 12.04 -6.76 8.37
C LEU A 436 13.56 -6.81 8.28
N GLN A 437 14.16 -6.34 7.17
CA GLN A 437 15.63 -6.22 7.07
C GLN A 437 16.22 -5.28 8.12
N SER A 438 15.42 -4.37 8.67
CA SER A 438 15.81 -3.48 9.77
C SER A 438 15.70 -4.14 11.15
N THR A 439 15.31 -5.42 11.21
CA THR A 439 15.07 -6.18 12.46
C THR A 439 15.87 -7.47 12.50
N ASP A 440 16.21 -7.94 13.69
CA ASP A 440 16.90 -9.22 13.86
C ASP A 440 15.90 -10.38 13.78
N MET A 441 15.80 -10.97 12.59
CA MET A 441 14.93 -12.13 12.33
C MET A 441 15.51 -13.46 12.79
N ASN A 442 16.67 -13.49 13.47
CA ASN A 442 17.14 -14.70 14.16
C ASN A 442 16.49 -14.86 15.55
N SER A 443 15.87 -13.80 16.07
CA SER A 443 15.18 -13.84 17.36
C SER A 443 13.85 -14.58 17.23
N SER A 444 13.65 -15.61 18.06
CA SER A 444 12.38 -16.34 18.15
C SER A 444 11.19 -15.41 18.46
N ARG A 445 11.42 -14.35 19.26
CA ARG A 445 10.42 -13.30 19.54
C ARG A 445 9.92 -12.64 18.25
N ASN A 446 10.84 -12.17 17.42
CA ASN A 446 10.49 -11.39 16.22
C ASN A 446 9.83 -12.27 15.16
N ILE A 447 10.34 -13.50 14.97
CA ILE A 447 9.72 -14.51 14.11
C ILE A 447 8.29 -14.80 14.57
N PHE A 448 8.08 -15.00 15.87
CA PHE A 448 6.76 -15.28 16.43
C PHE A 448 5.79 -14.12 16.23
N ILE A 449 6.19 -12.88 16.57
CA ILE A 449 5.36 -11.68 16.40
C ILE A 449 4.90 -11.55 14.95
N PHE A 450 5.85 -11.62 14.01
CA PHE A 450 5.55 -11.49 12.59
C PHE A 450 4.62 -12.62 12.10
N GLY A 451 4.99 -13.88 12.35
CA GLY A 451 4.25 -15.04 11.88
C GLY A 451 2.83 -15.11 12.45
N PHE A 452 2.67 -14.88 13.75
CA PHE A 452 1.36 -14.86 14.39
C PHE A 452 0.47 -13.74 13.84
N SER A 453 1.02 -12.53 13.66
CA SER A 453 0.27 -11.38 13.16
C SER A 453 -0.18 -11.59 11.71
N MET A 454 0.69 -12.12 10.85
CA MET A 454 0.37 -12.42 9.44
C MET A 454 -0.73 -13.48 9.34
N PHE A 455 -0.58 -14.62 10.04
CA PHE A 455 -1.53 -15.72 9.92
C PHE A 455 -2.90 -15.36 10.51
N THR A 456 -2.93 -14.75 11.70
CA THR A 456 -4.18 -14.34 12.35
C THR A 456 -4.95 -13.33 11.53
N ALA A 457 -4.24 -12.43 10.83
CA ALA A 457 -4.86 -11.46 9.95
C ALA A 457 -5.45 -12.04 8.66
N LEU A 458 -5.12 -13.27 8.29
CA LEU A 458 -5.82 -14.00 7.22
C LEU A 458 -7.00 -14.79 7.78
N VAL A 459 -6.86 -15.36 8.99
CA VAL A 459 -7.89 -16.20 9.62
C VAL A 459 -9.09 -15.40 10.08
N ILE A 460 -8.90 -14.32 10.83
CA ILE A 460 -10.00 -13.56 11.46
C ILE A 460 -10.92 -12.94 10.39
N PRO A 461 -10.43 -12.16 9.41
CA PRO A 461 -11.28 -11.63 8.36
C PRO A 461 -12.05 -12.70 7.59
N ASN A 462 -11.38 -13.79 7.20
CA ASN A 462 -11.99 -14.87 6.44
C ASN A 462 -13.14 -15.54 7.22
N TRP A 463 -12.93 -15.77 8.51
CA TRP A 463 -13.97 -16.34 9.37
C TRP A 463 -15.16 -15.41 9.55
N ILE A 464 -14.94 -14.10 9.73
CA ILE A 464 -16.02 -13.11 9.87
C ILE A 464 -16.82 -12.97 8.58
N LEU A 465 -16.16 -12.94 7.42
CA LEU A 465 -16.84 -12.87 6.12
C LEU A 465 -17.76 -14.08 5.88
N LYS A 466 -17.40 -15.26 6.42
CA LYS A 466 -18.25 -16.47 6.39
C LYS A 466 -19.36 -16.47 7.45
N ASN A 467 -19.24 -15.66 8.49
CA ASN A 467 -20.19 -15.59 9.62
C ASN A 467 -20.64 -14.15 9.89
N PRO A 468 -21.33 -13.49 8.93
CA PRO A 468 -21.68 -12.07 9.03
C PRO A 468 -22.65 -11.76 10.17
N ASP A 469 -23.50 -12.72 10.55
CA ASP A 469 -24.51 -12.55 11.61
C ASP A 469 -23.96 -12.72 13.04
N PHE A 470 -22.64 -12.84 13.20
CA PHE A 470 -22.02 -13.06 14.51
C PHE A 470 -22.13 -11.86 15.46
N PHE A 471 -21.95 -10.64 14.93
CA PHE A 471 -22.03 -9.42 15.74
C PHE A 471 -23.48 -8.98 15.92
N LYS A 472 -24.07 -9.31 17.07
CA LYS A 472 -25.39 -8.86 17.52
C LYS A 472 -25.27 -8.17 18.87
N THR A 473 -24.55 -7.05 18.94
CA THR A 473 -24.40 -6.29 20.19
C THR A 473 -25.63 -5.47 20.56
N GLY A 474 -26.61 -5.39 19.66
CA GLY A 474 -27.85 -4.60 19.82
C GLY A 474 -27.72 -3.17 19.28
N VAL A 475 -26.51 -2.72 18.95
CA VAL A 475 -26.24 -1.41 18.35
C VAL A 475 -25.64 -1.61 16.96
N LYS A 476 -26.46 -1.41 15.91
CA LYS A 476 -26.07 -1.60 14.50
C LYS A 476 -24.75 -0.91 14.13
N LEU A 477 -24.53 0.30 14.65
CA LEU A 477 -23.31 1.06 14.38
C LEU A 477 -22.05 0.37 14.92
N VAL A 478 -22.11 -0.18 16.13
CA VAL A 478 -20.97 -0.87 16.75
C VAL A 478 -20.69 -2.16 15.99
N ASP A 479 -21.74 -2.91 15.64
CA ASP A 479 -21.60 -4.14 14.86
C ASP A 479 -20.93 -3.85 13.50
N GLN A 480 -21.36 -2.81 12.79
CA GLN A 480 -20.75 -2.38 11.52
C GLN A 480 -19.29 -1.97 11.67
N VAL A 481 -18.96 -1.13 12.67
CA VAL A 481 -17.58 -0.67 12.89
C VAL A 481 -16.66 -1.85 13.22
N VAL A 482 -17.07 -2.73 14.13
CA VAL A 482 -16.29 -3.91 14.51
C VAL A 482 -16.12 -4.85 13.32
N GLN A 483 -17.18 -5.06 12.54
CA GLN A 483 -17.12 -5.88 11.33
C GLN A 483 -16.12 -5.31 10.33
N ILE A 484 -16.14 -3.99 10.06
CA ILE A 484 -15.20 -3.38 9.12
C ILE A 484 -13.75 -3.50 9.61
N LEU A 485 -13.50 -3.18 10.89
CA LEU A 485 -12.15 -3.26 11.46
C LEU A 485 -11.58 -4.68 11.42
N LEU A 486 -12.37 -5.67 11.81
CA LEU A 486 -11.92 -7.06 11.89
C LEU A 486 -11.90 -7.79 10.55
N THR A 487 -12.60 -7.30 9.53
CA THR A 487 -12.48 -7.81 8.14
C THR A 487 -11.36 -7.12 7.36
N THR A 488 -10.80 -6.04 7.91
CA THR A 488 -9.66 -5.34 7.33
C THR A 488 -8.35 -6.05 7.72
N HIS A 489 -7.85 -6.91 6.83
CA HIS A 489 -6.65 -7.72 7.04
C HIS A 489 -5.44 -6.91 7.55
N MET A 490 -5.11 -5.79 6.88
CA MET A 490 -3.99 -4.93 7.27
C MET A 490 -4.13 -4.34 8.68
N PHE A 491 -5.36 -4.04 9.13
CA PHE A 491 -5.62 -3.49 10.45
C PHE A 491 -5.39 -4.57 11.51
N VAL A 492 -5.94 -5.77 11.30
CA VAL A 492 -5.74 -6.91 12.23
C VAL A 492 -4.26 -7.25 12.36
N GLY A 493 -3.54 -7.37 11.24
CA GLY A 493 -2.12 -7.72 11.27
C GLY A 493 -1.23 -6.61 11.84
N GLY A 494 -1.48 -5.36 11.47
CA GLY A 494 -0.76 -4.22 12.01
C GLY A 494 -1.02 -4.02 13.50
N PHE A 495 -2.27 -4.11 13.94
CA PHE A 495 -2.65 -3.99 15.34
C PHE A 495 -2.01 -5.09 16.19
N LEU A 496 -2.09 -6.36 15.77
CA LEU A 496 -1.47 -7.48 16.48
C LEU A 496 0.06 -7.37 16.50
N GLY A 497 0.67 -6.98 15.38
CA GLY A 497 2.11 -6.76 15.30
C GLY A 497 2.57 -5.66 16.26
N CYS A 498 1.86 -4.53 16.29
CA CYS A 498 2.09 -3.43 17.23
C CYS A 498 1.90 -3.88 18.68
N PHE A 499 0.79 -4.54 18.97
CA PHE A 499 0.44 -4.96 20.31
C PHE A 499 1.49 -5.93 20.88
N LEU A 500 1.88 -6.93 20.11
CA LEU A 500 2.85 -7.93 20.55
C LEU A 500 4.28 -7.38 20.62
N ASP A 501 4.68 -6.50 19.70
CA ASP A 501 6.00 -5.87 19.77
C ASP A 501 6.15 -4.97 21.01
N ASN A 502 5.08 -4.32 21.46
CA ASN A 502 5.12 -3.48 22.66
C ASN A 502 4.93 -4.26 23.98
N THR A 503 4.30 -5.44 23.95
CA THR A 503 4.00 -6.22 25.16
C THR A 503 5.01 -7.32 25.45
N ILE A 504 5.61 -7.93 24.42
CA ILE A 504 6.58 -9.01 24.61
C ILE A 504 7.95 -8.41 24.95
N PRO A 505 8.55 -8.74 26.11
CA PRO A 505 9.84 -8.20 26.52
C PRO A 505 10.94 -8.58 25.51
N GLY A 506 11.74 -7.59 25.13
CA GLY A 506 12.83 -7.74 24.17
C GLY A 506 13.89 -6.66 24.35
N LYS A 507 15.08 -6.85 23.77
CA LYS A 507 16.13 -5.82 23.76
C LYS A 507 15.65 -4.64 22.90
N LEU A 508 15.26 -3.53 23.53
CA LEU A 508 14.97 -2.25 22.88
C LEU A 508 16.19 -1.82 22.04
N LYS A 509 16.09 -1.92 20.71
CA LYS A 509 17.17 -1.58 19.77
C LYS A 509 16.79 -0.45 18.81
N TRP A 510 15.67 0.23 19.04
CA TRP A 510 15.26 1.41 18.25
C TRP A 510 16.16 2.64 18.49
N GLU A 511 17.02 2.62 19.51
CA GLU A 511 18.13 3.58 19.64
C GLU A 511 19.33 3.24 18.74
N GLY A 512 19.43 2.00 18.24
CA GLY A 512 20.55 1.52 17.41
C GLY A 512 20.55 2.05 15.98
N VAL A 513 19.39 2.39 15.42
CA VAL A 513 19.29 3.01 14.08
C VAL A 513 19.77 4.48 14.12
N ILE A 514 19.65 5.14 15.27
CA ILE A 514 20.19 6.48 15.51
C ILE A 514 21.67 6.40 15.95
N SER A 515 22.07 5.40 16.76
CA SER A 515 23.44 5.29 17.26
C SER A 515 24.44 4.73 16.24
N SER A 516 24.00 3.94 15.26
CA SER A 516 24.91 3.40 14.23
C SER A 516 25.52 4.50 13.34
N ASN A 517 24.88 5.66 13.22
CA ASN A 517 25.44 6.82 12.50
C ASN A 517 26.20 7.80 13.42
N CYS A 518 26.20 7.58 14.74
CA CYS A 518 26.95 8.41 15.70
C CYS A 518 28.16 7.67 16.32
N ASN A 519 28.45 6.44 15.90
CA ASN A 519 29.42 5.59 16.60
C ASN A 519 30.89 5.73 16.18
N CYS A 520 31.28 6.83 15.54
CA CYS A 520 32.68 7.14 15.28
C CYS A 520 33.30 8.20 16.23
N SER A 521 32.63 8.68 17.27
CA SER A 521 33.21 9.72 18.14
C SER A 521 33.08 9.56 19.66
N ALA A 522 32.48 8.49 20.20
CA ALA A 522 32.29 8.40 21.66
C ALA A 522 32.51 7.00 22.22
N ARG A 523 33.63 6.37 21.90
CA ARG A 523 34.10 5.18 22.61
C ARG A 523 35.07 5.62 23.71
N GLY A 524 34.52 6.17 24.80
CA GLY A 524 35.32 6.59 25.95
C GLY A 524 34.59 7.54 26.89
N LEU A 525 33.44 7.15 27.43
CA LEU A 525 32.86 7.58 28.71
C LEU A 525 31.50 6.88 28.82
N LEU A 526 31.05 6.52 30.03
CA LEU A 526 29.82 5.75 30.34
C LEU A 526 29.95 4.23 30.36
N THR A 527 31.01 3.74 31.01
CA THR A 527 30.85 2.64 31.97
C THR A 527 30.39 3.25 33.29
N THR A 528 29.13 3.01 33.67
CA THR A 528 28.51 3.10 35.02
C THR A 528 27.11 3.68 34.91
N VAL A 529 26.09 2.83 35.01
CA VAL A 529 24.88 2.93 35.85
C VAL A 529 24.04 1.70 35.48
N SER A 530 24.29 0.61 36.18
CA SER A 530 23.32 -0.47 36.36
C SER A 530 22.45 -0.15 37.58
N HIS A 531 21.32 -0.86 37.68
CA HIS A 531 20.36 -0.91 38.80
C HIS A 531 19.22 0.11 38.84
N ASN A 532 18.07 -0.26 38.26
CA ASN A 532 16.86 -0.69 39.01
C ASN A 532 15.61 -0.69 38.10
N SER A 533 15.30 -1.83 37.47
CA SER A 533 14.16 -1.98 36.56
C SER A 533 12.90 -2.64 37.19
N TRP A 534 12.85 -2.79 38.51
CA TRP A 534 11.73 -3.48 39.18
C TRP A 534 10.68 -2.55 39.81
N ALA A 535 11.00 -1.27 40.03
CA ALA A 535 10.06 -0.32 40.66
C ALA A 535 9.09 0.36 39.66
N CYS A 536 9.41 0.41 38.36
CA CYS A 536 8.57 1.11 37.38
C CYS A 536 7.36 0.31 36.90
N ASN A 537 7.42 -1.03 36.94
CA ASN A 537 6.35 -1.90 36.42
C ASN A 537 5.22 -2.19 37.42
N LEU A 538 5.42 -1.97 38.73
CA LEU A 538 4.35 -2.09 39.73
C LEU A 538 3.60 -0.76 40.00
N LEU A 539 4.23 0.38 39.73
CA LEU A 539 3.60 1.69 39.90
C LEU A 539 2.60 2.05 38.79
N PHE A 540 2.69 1.39 37.62
CA PHE A 540 1.74 1.61 36.52
C PHE A 540 0.37 0.95 36.74
N ALA A 541 0.26 -0.06 37.62
CA ALA A 541 -1.01 -0.76 37.89
C ALA A 541 -1.89 -0.08 38.95
N TYR A 542 -1.32 0.78 39.82
CA TYR A 542 -2.05 1.41 40.92
C TYR A 542 -2.28 2.92 40.77
N CYS A 543 -1.63 3.60 39.80
CA CYS A 543 -1.81 5.05 39.60
C CYS A 543 -2.97 5.45 38.66
N PHE A 544 -3.64 4.49 38.00
CA PHE A 544 -4.77 4.80 37.09
C PHE A 544 -6.14 4.89 37.77
N SER A 545 -6.21 4.76 39.11
CA SER A 545 -7.51 4.65 39.82
C SER A 545 -8.01 5.93 40.53
N PRO A 546 -7.20 6.90 40.99
CA PRO A 546 -7.76 8.13 41.61
C PRO A 546 -7.66 9.42 40.78
N CYS A 547 -6.93 9.48 39.65
CA CYS A 547 -6.69 10.77 38.95
C CYS A 547 -7.75 11.15 37.89
N LEU A 548 -8.87 10.41 37.81
CA LEU A 548 -9.95 10.63 36.83
C LEU A 548 -11.23 11.22 37.45
N MET A 549 -11.22 11.60 38.74
CA MET A 549 -12.41 12.15 39.41
C MET A 549 -12.55 13.68 39.37
N GLU A 550 -11.57 14.43 38.85
CA GLU A 550 -11.70 15.89 38.71
C GLU A 550 -11.22 16.37 37.34
N LEU A 551 -11.98 16.07 36.30
CA LEU A 551 -12.00 16.84 35.05
C LEU A 551 -13.36 16.63 34.38
N LYS A 552 -14.34 17.39 34.85
CA LYS A 552 -15.59 17.61 34.14
C LYS A 552 -15.27 18.25 32.78
N THR A 553 -15.85 17.68 31.73
CA THR A 553 -16.08 18.19 30.36
C THR A 553 -15.26 17.57 29.21
N SER A 554 -15.97 16.75 28.43
CA SER A 554 -15.87 16.45 26.99
C SER A 554 -14.54 16.03 26.35
N PHE A 555 -14.22 14.73 26.40
CA PHE A 555 -13.42 14.05 25.35
C PHE A 555 -13.80 12.55 25.25
N TRP A 556 -14.41 12.14 24.14
CA TRP A 556 -14.93 10.78 23.89
C TRP A 556 -13.91 9.78 23.26
N ALA A 557 -12.67 10.19 23.02
CA ALA A 557 -11.66 9.35 22.36
C ALA A 557 -11.07 8.17 23.20
N PRO A 558 -10.85 8.27 24.52
CA PRO A 558 -10.21 7.20 25.29
C PRO A 558 -11.16 6.04 25.66
N ILE A 559 -12.48 6.26 25.64
CA ILE A 559 -13.48 5.24 26.03
C ILE A 559 -13.62 4.15 24.94
N ILE A 560 -13.39 4.52 23.67
CA ILE A 560 -13.54 3.60 22.54
C ILE A 560 -12.35 2.63 22.46
N VAL A 561 -11.13 3.11 22.68
CA VAL A 561 -9.92 2.26 22.71
C VAL A 561 -10.00 1.24 23.86
N ILE A 562 -10.47 1.65 25.03
CA ILE A 562 -10.66 0.76 26.19
C ILE A 562 -11.80 -0.24 25.95
N SER A 563 -12.88 0.18 25.29
CA SER A 563 -13.99 -0.70 24.92
C SER A 563 -13.59 -1.74 23.86
N ILE A 564 -12.80 -1.34 22.86
CA ILE A 564 -12.21 -2.26 21.87
C ILE A 564 -11.27 -3.26 22.57
N PHE A 565 -10.45 -2.80 23.52
CA PHE A 565 -9.60 -3.68 24.34
C PHE A 565 -10.41 -4.70 25.15
N LYS A 566 -11.51 -4.30 25.79
CA LYS A 566 -12.39 -5.21 26.54
C LYS A 566 -13.11 -6.21 25.64
N ILE A 567 -13.58 -5.78 24.46
CA ILE A 567 -14.27 -6.65 23.50
C ILE A 567 -13.28 -7.65 22.89
N PHE A 568 -12.09 -7.20 22.50
CA PHE A 568 -11.04 -8.06 21.96
C PHE A 568 -10.58 -9.11 22.97
N PHE A 569 -10.38 -8.72 24.24
CA PHE A 569 -10.02 -9.66 25.32
C PHE A 569 -11.14 -10.67 25.59
N ARG A 570 -12.41 -10.26 25.50
CA ARG A 570 -13.57 -11.16 25.65
C ARG A 570 -13.63 -12.19 24.52
N ILE A 571 -13.35 -11.80 23.29
CA ILE A 571 -13.33 -12.71 22.12
C ILE A 571 -12.17 -13.70 22.21
N VAL A 572 -10.95 -13.23 22.53
CA VAL A 572 -9.78 -14.11 22.71
C VAL A 572 -9.99 -15.08 23.88
N SER A 573 -10.61 -14.63 24.96
CA SER A 573 -10.90 -15.47 26.12
C SER A 573 -11.98 -16.53 25.86
N TYR A 574 -12.94 -16.29 24.97
CA TYR A 574 -13.93 -17.30 24.56
C TYR A 574 -13.29 -18.46 23.76
N CYS A 575 -12.20 -18.22 23.02
CA CYS A 575 -11.44 -19.27 22.35
C CYS A 575 -10.60 -20.15 23.30
N PHE A 576 -10.26 -19.64 24.50
CA PHE A 576 -9.41 -20.35 25.47
C PHE A 576 -10.19 -21.07 26.57
N VAL A 577 -11.47 -20.75 26.79
CA VAL A 577 -12.28 -21.34 27.88
C VAL A 577 -13.28 -22.34 27.30
N SER A 578 -12.77 -23.48 26.84
CA SER A 578 -13.56 -24.72 26.79
C SER A 578 -12.68 -25.97 26.81
N TYR A 579 -11.79 -26.07 27.81
CA TYR A 579 -11.41 -27.36 28.38
C TYR A 579 -11.43 -27.21 29.90
N ARG A 580 -12.58 -27.56 30.48
CA ARG A 580 -12.77 -27.58 31.93
C ARG A 580 -12.03 -28.79 32.48
N ILE A 581 -10.97 -28.50 33.23
CA ILE A 581 -10.18 -29.42 34.03
C ILE A 581 -11.13 -30.19 34.98
N VAL A 582 -11.20 -31.51 34.82
CA VAL A 582 -11.68 -32.43 35.86
C VAL A 582 -10.44 -33.09 36.44
N SER A 583 -10.14 -32.75 37.69
CA SER A 583 -9.07 -33.34 38.50
C SER A 583 -9.32 -34.83 38.73
N ILE A 584 -8.41 -35.70 38.27
CA ILE A 584 -8.16 -37.00 38.89
C ILE A 584 -6.65 -37.20 38.95
N LEU A 585 -6.16 -37.39 40.18
CA LEU A 585 -4.78 -37.63 40.57
C LEU A 585 -4.63 -39.14 40.75
N ILE A 586 -3.98 -39.85 39.82
CA ILE A 586 -3.57 -41.26 40.00
C ILE A 586 -2.13 -41.43 39.50
N VAL A 587 -1.22 -41.45 40.48
CA VAL A 587 -0.08 -42.35 40.71
C VAL A 587 0.51 -43.14 39.52
N SER A 588 1.84 -42.98 39.36
CA SER A 588 2.88 -43.88 38.82
C SER A 588 2.51 -44.97 37.81
N TYR A 589 3.21 -44.99 36.68
CA TYR A 589 4.05 -46.13 36.28
C TYR A 589 5.13 -45.70 35.26
N CYS A 590 6.38 -46.08 35.53
CA CYS A 590 7.48 -46.13 34.56
C CYS A 590 7.11 -47.00 33.35
N ILE A 591 7.69 -46.72 32.17
CA ILE A 591 8.42 -47.67 31.30
C ILE A 591 8.96 -46.97 30.03
N VAL A 592 10.30 -46.90 29.97
CA VAL A 592 11.20 -47.19 28.83
C VAL A 592 11.20 -46.30 27.57
N LEU A 593 12.27 -45.50 27.48
CA LEU A 593 13.13 -45.20 26.32
C LEU A 593 12.79 -45.92 24.99
N TYR A 594 12.63 -45.15 23.91
CA TYR A 594 13.42 -45.39 22.68
C TYR A 594 13.69 -44.07 21.94
N ARG A 595 14.98 -43.88 21.65
CA ARG A 595 15.59 -42.77 20.91
C ARG A 595 15.82 -43.28 19.49
N ILE A 596 15.23 -42.66 18.47
CA ILE A 596 15.66 -42.86 17.07
C ILE A 596 15.97 -41.50 16.45
N VAL A 597 17.25 -41.39 16.10
CA VAL A 597 17.94 -40.35 15.34
C VAL A 597 17.61 -40.51 13.86
N SER A 598 17.51 -39.42 13.10
CA SER A 598 17.73 -39.47 11.65
C SER A 598 18.57 -38.28 11.14
N TYR A 599 19.78 -38.68 10.79
CA TYR A 599 20.97 -38.14 10.11
C TYR A 599 20.99 -36.80 9.34
N ARG A 600 22.11 -36.07 9.59
CA ARG A 600 22.83 -35.19 8.66
C ARG A 600 23.62 -36.04 7.65
N ILE A 601 23.62 -35.64 6.38
CA ILE A 601 24.56 -36.12 5.36
C ILE A 601 25.67 -35.06 5.22
N PHE A 602 26.91 -35.46 5.53
CA PHE A 602 28.14 -34.73 5.23
C PHE A 602 28.90 -35.53 4.16
N VAL A 603 29.33 -34.85 3.10
CA VAL A 603 30.10 -35.41 1.98
C VAL A 603 31.56 -35.56 2.41
N PHE A 604 32.13 -36.75 2.21
CA PHE A 604 33.56 -37.04 2.33
C PHE A 604 34.23 -36.88 0.96
N CYS A 605 35.33 -36.11 0.92
CA CYS A 605 36.36 -36.20 -0.11
C CYS A 605 37.59 -36.83 0.57
N THR A 606 38.12 -37.91 0.02
CA THR A 606 39.32 -38.61 0.51
C THR A 606 40.47 -38.42 -0.47
N HIS A 607 41.63 -38.09 0.11
CA HIS A 607 43.02 -38.21 -0.36
C HIS A 607 43.44 -37.63 -1.72
#